data_AF-A0A8T2WMG3-F1
#
_entry.id   AF-A0A8T2WMG3-F1
#
_cell.length_a   1.000
_cell.length_b   1.000
_cell.length_c   1.000
_cell.angle_alpha   90.00
_cell.angle_beta   90.00
_cell.angle_gamma   90.00
#
_symmetry.space_group_name_H-M   'P 1'
#
loop_
_entity.id
_entity.type
_entity.pdbx_description
1 polymer ?
#
loop_
_entity_poly.entity_id
_entity_poly.type
_entity_poly.pdbx_seq_one_letter_code
_entity_poly.pdbx_strand_id
1 'polypeptide(L)'
;MVIDNNMLETISLIVWFSSNQNFEGFISIDCGAEEDYLDGDTGIIYKTDKDFISTGKNKVVAPEYNLTTPYYGNMANSLRTFPEGKRNCYTLKPRQGKNQNYFVRAFFYYGNYDSKNQTQIKFDLYIGVNHWTTVVDMQWTYYEIIHYSVTDTIYVCLVNTGFGVPFINGLDLRFMNDSPYRSMNGSLIPKVQAGLGGLDPTKKAMRYKDDVYDRIWRFDVNLNDSVSISTEANIDIQGSDDPCRLPVEVLRTAVQPRNGHNSLSYSYTLGHRENFTPEFLVFFHFAEIEQIAPGKLREFTITLNGLNYGPFTLEYLKPLTIGPYKLQVPEDQVRFSINATLRSDLPPILNAFEIFELRSLPDSPTNQTD
;
A
#
# COMPACT_ATOMS: atom_id res chain seq x y z
N MET A 1 -20.76 53.76 42.59
CA MET A 1 -19.55 53.58 41.76
C MET A 1 -19.24 52.10 41.81
N VAL A 2 -19.96 51.36 40.97
CA VAL A 2 -19.91 49.89 40.90
C VAL A 2 -18.83 49.55 39.88
N ILE A 3 -17.87 48.75 40.29
CA ILE A 3 -16.87 48.14 39.44
C ILE A 3 -17.51 46.87 38.91
N ASP A 4 -17.71 46.78 37.60
CA ASP A 4 -18.04 45.52 36.93
C ASP A 4 -16.90 45.15 35.98
N ASN A 5 -16.32 43.99 36.25
CA ASN A 5 -15.36 43.28 35.42
C ASN A 5 -16.11 42.55 34.31
N ASN A 6 -15.72 42.74 33.05
CA ASN A 6 -15.81 41.70 32.02
C ASN A 6 -15.07 42.14 30.74
N MET A 7 -13.86 41.63 30.56
CA MET A 7 -13.25 41.45 29.24
C MET A 7 -12.60 40.07 29.25
N LEU A 8 -13.31 39.10 28.68
CA LEU A 8 -12.79 37.79 28.32
C LEU A 8 -11.78 37.98 27.19
N GLU A 9 -10.51 37.66 27.43
CA GLU A 9 -9.52 37.52 26.38
C GLU A 9 -9.85 36.29 25.54
N THR A 10 -10.21 36.50 24.27
CA THR A 10 -10.27 35.45 23.26
C THR A 10 -8.85 35.02 22.91
N ILE A 11 -8.43 33.88 23.42
CA ILE A 11 -7.24 33.16 22.93
C ILE A 11 -7.60 32.61 21.55
N SER A 12 -7.10 33.26 20.50
CA SER A 12 -7.19 32.74 19.14
C SER A 12 -6.21 31.57 19.02
N LEU A 13 -6.72 30.33 19.11
CA LEU A 13 -5.96 29.14 18.75
C LEU A 13 -5.65 29.21 17.25
N ILE A 14 -4.43 29.63 16.90
CA ILE A 14 -3.89 29.42 15.57
C ILE A 14 -3.56 27.93 15.47
N VAL A 15 -4.49 27.16 14.92
CA VAL A 15 -4.22 25.80 14.46
C VAL A 15 -3.34 25.94 13.21
N TRP A 16 -2.06 25.68 13.38
CA TRP A 16 -1.16 25.48 12.24
C TRP A 16 -1.57 24.19 11.55
N PHE A 17 -2.40 24.29 10.50
CA PHE A 17 -2.43 23.25 9.50
C PHE A 17 -1.07 23.29 8.78
N SER A 18 -0.19 22.34 9.08
CA SER A 18 1.00 22.12 8.25
C SER A 18 0.57 21.55 6.90
N SER A 19 0.13 22.41 5.99
CA SER A 19 0.05 22.10 4.57
C SER A 19 1.48 21.99 4.02
N ASN A 20 1.77 20.87 3.33
CA ASN A 20 3.05 20.47 2.72
C ASN A 20 4.11 19.85 3.65
N GLN A 21 3.81 18.69 4.21
CA GLN A 21 4.86 17.69 4.46
C GLN A 21 5.21 17.02 3.12
N ASN A 22 6.10 17.66 2.35
CA ASN A 22 6.90 16.91 1.38
C ASN A 22 7.74 15.94 2.23
N PHE A 23 7.32 14.67 2.34
CA PHE A 23 8.14 13.68 3.03
C PHE A 23 9.49 13.61 2.32
N GLU A 24 10.55 13.96 3.05
CA GLU A 24 11.91 13.97 2.51
C GLU A 24 12.21 12.59 1.88
N GLY A 25 12.43 12.54 0.57
CA GLY A 25 12.83 11.30 -0.13
C GLY A 25 11.77 10.64 -1.02
N PHE A 26 10.58 11.22 -1.16
CA PHE A 26 9.62 10.71 -2.16
C PHE A 26 10.02 11.12 -3.57
N ILE A 27 9.81 10.20 -4.52
CA ILE A 27 9.89 10.45 -5.95
C ILE A 27 8.52 10.06 -6.52
N SER A 28 7.84 11.01 -7.15
CA SER A 28 6.58 10.78 -7.85
C SER A 28 6.69 11.32 -9.25
N ILE A 29 6.55 10.43 -10.23
CA ILE A 29 6.78 10.74 -11.62
C ILE A 29 5.49 10.49 -12.38
N ASP A 30 5.05 11.52 -13.10
CA ASP A 30 4.13 11.37 -14.21
C ASP A 30 4.98 11.21 -15.47
N CYS A 31 4.96 10.00 -16.03
CA CYS A 31 5.83 9.61 -17.12
C CYS A 31 5.47 10.29 -18.44
N GLY A 32 4.24 10.78 -18.60
CA GLY A 32 3.83 11.47 -19.82
C GLY A 32 3.77 12.99 -19.70
N ALA A 33 3.95 13.57 -18.50
CA ALA A 33 3.81 14.99 -18.24
C ALA A 33 4.86 15.86 -18.96
N GLU A 34 4.43 17.07 -19.35
CA GLU A 34 5.30 18.09 -19.94
C GLU A 34 5.91 19.03 -18.89
N GLU A 35 5.20 19.21 -17.77
CA GLU A 35 5.58 20.05 -16.63
C GLU A 35 5.26 19.39 -15.29
N ASP A 36 5.96 19.82 -14.24
CA ASP A 36 5.71 19.38 -12.87
C ASP A 36 4.40 20.01 -12.34
N TYR A 37 3.63 19.28 -11.55
CA TYR A 37 2.35 19.79 -11.02
C TYR A 37 2.02 19.22 -9.64
N LEU A 38 1.18 19.96 -8.90
CA LEU A 38 0.50 19.44 -7.71
C LEU A 38 -0.84 18.86 -8.15
N ASP A 39 -1.02 17.57 -7.94
CA ASP A 39 -2.27 16.90 -8.25
C ASP A 39 -3.35 17.26 -7.21
N GLY A 40 -4.49 17.77 -7.67
CA GLY A 40 -5.55 18.27 -6.80
C GLY A 40 -6.28 17.19 -6.00
N ASP A 41 -6.37 15.98 -6.54
CA ASP A 41 -7.12 14.88 -5.94
C ASP A 41 -6.27 14.10 -4.92
N THR A 42 -5.03 13.78 -5.28
CA THR A 42 -4.11 13.03 -4.42
C THR A 42 -3.31 13.93 -3.49
N GLY A 43 -3.12 15.21 -3.83
CA GLY A 43 -2.24 16.13 -3.11
C GLY A 43 -0.74 15.84 -3.31
N ILE A 44 -0.38 14.96 -4.26
CA ILE A 44 1.00 14.58 -4.57
C ILE A 44 1.58 15.57 -5.58
N ILE A 45 2.86 15.95 -5.39
CA ILE A 45 3.62 16.69 -6.39
C ILE A 45 4.23 15.69 -7.37
N TYR A 46 3.74 15.68 -8.61
CA TYR A 46 4.29 14.86 -9.68
C TYR A 46 5.33 15.65 -10.48
N LYS A 47 6.46 15.00 -10.74
CA LYS A 47 7.51 15.50 -11.62
C LYS A 47 7.39 14.87 -13.01
N THR A 48 7.87 15.59 -14.02
CA THR A 48 8.15 15.00 -15.33
C THR A 48 9.25 13.95 -15.23
N ASP A 49 9.30 13.04 -16.20
CA ASP A 49 10.29 11.97 -16.22
C ASP A 49 11.62 12.29 -16.94
N LYS A 50 11.80 13.54 -17.37
CA LYS A 50 12.95 13.99 -18.19
C LYS A 50 14.30 13.69 -17.55
N ASP A 51 14.39 13.75 -16.23
CA ASP A 51 15.62 13.50 -15.46
C ASP A 51 15.84 12.01 -15.13
N PHE A 52 14.85 11.16 -15.41
CA PHE A 52 14.84 9.76 -15.01
C PHE A 52 15.01 8.80 -16.19
N ILE A 53 14.64 9.23 -17.40
CA ILE A 53 14.79 8.45 -18.63
C ILE A 53 14.94 9.36 -19.86
N SER A 54 15.74 8.95 -20.84
CA SER A 54 16.03 9.72 -22.05
C SER A 54 15.39 9.17 -23.33
N THR A 55 14.79 7.97 -23.27
CA THR A 55 14.17 7.30 -24.43
C THR A 55 12.64 7.37 -24.39
N GLY A 56 12.00 6.92 -25.47
CA GLY A 56 10.54 6.84 -25.55
C GLY A 56 9.86 8.13 -26.01
N LYS A 57 8.53 8.10 -26.08
CA LYS A 57 7.68 9.19 -26.58
C LYS A 57 6.46 9.37 -25.68
N ASN A 58 6.16 10.61 -25.31
CA ASN A 58 4.98 10.95 -24.51
C ASN A 58 3.71 10.85 -25.37
N LYS A 59 2.66 10.38 -24.73
CA LYS A 59 1.32 10.18 -25.26
C LYS A 59 0.31 10.52 -24.17
N VAL A 60 -0.93 10.71 -24.60
CA VAL A 60 -2.07 10.93 -23.73
C VAL A 60 -3.09 9.85 -24.05
N VAL A 61 -3.75 9.37 -23.02
CA VAL A 61 -4.92 8.50 -23.13
C VAL A 61 -5.97 9.14 -24.04
N ALA A 62 -6.70 8.32 -24.78
CA ALA A 62 -7.79 8.82 -25.61
C ALA A 62 -8.90 9.41 -24.72
N PRO A 63 -9.50 10.57 -25.06
CA PRO A 63 -10.39 11.31 -24.16
C PRO A 63 -11.57 10.50 -23.59
N GLU A 64 -12.12 9.59 -24.39
CA GLU A 64 -13.23 8.70 -24.00
C GLU A 64 -12.82 7.60 -23.00
N TYR A 65 -11.52 7.43 -22.77
CA TYR A 65 -10.92 6.49 -21.83
C TYR A 65 -10.30 7.20 -20.61
N ASN A 66 -10.48 8.51 -20.44
CA ASN A 66 -9.92 9.22 -19.29
C ASN A 66 -10.37 8.59 -17.95
N LEU A 67 -9.40 8.26 -17.10
CA LEU A 67 -9.62 7.82 -15.74
C LEU A 67 -9.81 9.03 -14.83
N THR A 68 -11.00 9.14 -14.25
CA THR A 68 -11.38 10.24 -13.33
C THR A 68 -11.42 9.79 -11.87
N THR A 69 -10.86 8.63 -11.57
CA THR A 69 -10.88 8.06 -10.24
C THR A 69 -9.88 8.80 -9.35
N PRO A 70 -10.33 9.51 -8.30
CA PRO A 70 -9.49 10.50 -7.60
C PRO A 70 -8.17 9.93 -7.03
N TYR A 71 -8.16 8.68 -6.57
CA TYR A 71 -6.98 8.10 -5.93
C TYR A 71 -5.84 7.72 -6.88
N TYR A 72 -6.05 7.74 -8.21
CA TYR A 72 -4.97 7.59 -9.18
C TYR A 72 -4.27 8.91 -9.50
N GLY A 73 -4.97 10.04 -9.36
CA GLY A 73 -4.47 11.34 -9.81
C GLY A 73 -4.35 11.45 -11.33
N ASN A 74 -3.94 12.62 -11.81
CA ASN A 74 -3.89 12.93 -13.24
C ASN A 74 -2.85 12.12 -14.02
N MET A 75 -1.80 11.62 -13.35
CA MET A 75 -0.75 10.79 -13.96
C MET A 75 -1.30 9.55 -14.68
N ALA A 76 -2.51 9.10 -14.33
CA ALA A 76 -3.15 7.97 -14.98
C ALA A 76 -3.47 8.23 -16.47
N ASN A 77 -3.60 9.49 -16.89
CA ASN A 77 -4.09 9.87 -18.22
C ASN A 77 -2.99 10.28 -19.20
N SER A 78 -1.75 10.29 -18.76
CA SER A 78 -0.54 10.56 -19.55
C SER A 78 0.37 9.34 -19.47
N LEU A 79 1.15 9.09 -20.52
CA LEU A 79 2.04 7.93 -20.57
C LEU A 79 3.25 8.16 -21.46
N ARG A 80 4.36 7.53 -21.09
CA ARG A 80 5.52 7.36 -21.99
C ARG A 80 5.48 5.99 -22.62
N THR A 81 5.75 5.94 -23.92
CA THR A 81 5.76 4.74 -24.74
C THR A 81 7.16 4.45 -25.26
N PHE A 82 7.53 3.18 -25.38
CA PHE A 82 8.85 2.73 -25.81
C PHE A 82 8.78 1.85 -27.06
N PRO A 83 8.57 2.44 -28.25
CA PRO A 83 8.49 1.69 -29.50
C PRO A 83 9.86 1.13 -29.94
N GLU A 84 10.94 1.70 -29.41
CA GLU A 84 12.32 1.36 -29.73
C GLU A 84 13.05 0.83 -28.49
N GLY A 85 14.06 -0.01 -28.73
CA GLY A 85 14.85 -0.64 -27.67
C GLY A 85 14.17 -1.87 -27.06
N LYS A 86 14.99 -2.89 -26.76
CA LYS A 86 14.50 -4.11 -26.10
C LYS A 86 14.25 -3.89 -24.60
N ARG A 87 15.01 -3.00 -23.97
CA ARG A 87 14.97 -2.69 -22.53
C ARG A 87 15.11 -1.19 -22.34
N ASN A 88 14.16 -0.58 -21.65
CA ASN A 88 14.15 0.85 -21.35
C ASN A 88 14.04 1.01 -19.83
N CYS A 89 14.97 1.73 -19.20
CA CYS A 89 15.10 1.77 -17.74
C CYS A 89 15.00 3.19 -17.20
N TYR A 90 14.10 3.39 -16.25
CA TYR A 90 14.10 4.56 -15.38
C TYR A 90 15.22 4.42 -14.36
N THR A 91 15.91 5.53 -14.10
CA THR A 91 17.00 5.62 -13.12
C THR A 91 16.54 6.43 -11.92
N LEU A 92 16.22 5.77 -10.81
CA LEU A 92 15.77 6.41 -9.57
C LEU A 92 16.95 6.56 -8.60
N LYS A 93 17.17 7.77 -8.09
CA LYS A 93 18.23 8.08 -7.12
C LYS A 93 17.62 8.66 -5.83
N PRO A 94 17.13 7.80 -4.92
CA PRO A 94 16.55 8.27 -3.67
C PRO A 94 17.61 8.97 -2.81
N ARG A 95 17.22 10.06 -2.13
CA ARG A 95 18.12 10.87 -1.29
C ARG A 95 18.74 10.06 -0.15
N GLN A 96 18.01 9.08 0.38
CA GLN A 96 18.43 8.19 1.46
C GLN A 96 19.50 7.17 1.03
N GLY A 97 19.70 6.97 -0.27
CA GLY A 97 20.75 6.09 -0.81
C GLY A 97 20.52 4.60 -0.55
N LYS A 98 21.60 3.83 -0.52
CA LYS A 98 21.56 2.37 -0.35
C LYS A 98 21.29 1.91 1.09
N ASN A 99 21.09 0.60 1.22
CA ASN A 99 20.82 -0.14 2.46
C ASN A 99 19.51 0.29 3.14
N GLN A 100 18.50 0.57 2.31
CA GLN A 100 17.19 1.07 2.74
C GLN A 100 16.06 0.33 2.03
N ASN A 101 14.89 0.30 2.66
CA ASN A 101 13.66 -0.19 2.03
C ASN A 101 12.98 0.93 1.25
N TYR A 102 12.54 0.60 0.04
CA TYR A 102 11.78 1.48 -0.81
C TYR A 102 10.50 0.80 -1.27
N PHE A 103 9.36 1.46 -1.06
CA PHE A 103 8.10 1.07 -1.68
C PHE A 103 8.07 1.66 -3.08
N VAL A 104 8.03 0.81 -4.10
CA VAL A 104 7.98 1.22 -5.51
C VAL A 104 6.64 0.80 -6.09
N ARG A 105 5.93 1.73 -6.74
CA ARG A 105 4.67 1.49 -7.44
C ARG A 105 4.78 1.97 -8.88
N ALA A 106 4.50 1.09 -9.82
CA ALA A 106 4.41 1.42 -11.24
C ALA A 106 2.96 1.27 -11.72
N PHE A 107 2.40 2.33 -12.32
CA PHE A 107 1.02 2.38 -12.80
C PHE A 107 0.98 2.28 -14.34
N PHE A 108 0.06 1.47 -14.83
CA PHE A 108 -0.12 1.15 -16.24
C PHE A 108 -1.59 1.28 -16.62
N TYR A 109 -1.85 2.15 -17.59
CA TYR A 109 -3.13 2.29 -18.26
C TYR A 109 -2.92 2.63 -19.74
N TYR A 110 -3.24 1.67 -20.63
CA TYR A 110 -3.08 1.87 -22.08
C TYR A 110 -3.98 2.98 -22.62
N GLY A 111 -5.23 3.01 -22.17
CA GLY A 111 -6.19 4.08 -22.51
C GLY A 111 -6.34 4.36 -24.00
N ASN A 112 -6.09 3.38 -24.87
CA ASN A 112 -6.20 3.47 -26.32
C ASN A 112 -5.48 4.69 -26.96
N TYR A 113 -4.33 5.09 -26.40
CA TYR A 113 -3.60 6.29 -26.80
C TYR A 113 -3.21 6.37 -28.30
N ASP A 114 -3.16 5.22 -28.99
CA ASP A 114 -2.81 5.11 -30.41
C ASP A 114 -3.97 4.69 -31.31
N SER A 115 -5.20 4.66 -30.76
CA SER A 115 -6.43 4.34 -31.50
C SER A 115 -6.45 2.95 -32.16
N LYS A 116 -5.60 2.02 -31.70
CA LYS A 116 -5.55 0.64 -32.22
C LYS A 116 -6.41 -0.35 -31.44
N ASN A 117 -6.93 0.07 -30.28
CA ASN A 117 -7.75 -0.74 -29.40
C ASN A 117 -7.12 -2.12 -29.10
N GLN A 118 -5.82 -2.10 -28.78
CA GLN A 118 -5.06 -3.31 -28.49
C GLN A 118 -5.55 -3.93 -27.18
N THR A 119 -5.77 -5.24 -27.18
CA THR A 119 -6.31 -6.00 -26.03
C THR A 119 -5.35 -7.04 -25.47
N GLN A 120 -4.14 -7.13 -26.03
CA GLN A 120 -3.14 -8.16 -25.69
C GLN A 120 -1.76 -7.54 -25.46
N ILE A 121 -1.71 -6.35 -24.87
CA ILE A 121 -0.42 -5.73 -24.56
C ILE A 121 0.25 -6.48 -23.41
N LYS A 122 1.44 -6.98 -23.67
CA LYS A 122 2.27 -7.69 -22.70
C LYS A 122 3.74 -7.26 -22.84
N PHE A 123 4.37 -6.99 -21.71
CA PHE A 123 5.81 -6.73 -21.59
C PHE A 123 6.25 -7.01 -20.16
N ASP A 124 7.54 -7.18 -19.94
CA ASP A 124 8.06 -7.50 -18.61
C ASP A 124 8.56 -6.25 -17.90
N LEU A 125 8.36 -6.23 -16.58
CA LEU A 125 8.85 -5.21 -15.67
C LEU A 125 9.95 -5.83 -14.80
N TYR A 126 11.05 -5.11 -14.67
CA TYR A 126 12.22 -5.52 -13.90
C TYR A 126 12.56 -4.46 -12.86
N ILE A 127 13.05 -4.93 -11.71
CA ILE A 127 13.72 -4.09 -10.71
C ILE A 127 15.21 -4.45 -10.67
N GLY A 128 16.06 -3.48 -11.04
CA GLY A 128 17.45 -3.77 -11.35
C GLY A 128 17.56 -4.76 -12.51
N VAL A 129 18.23 -5.89 -12.28
CA VAL A 129 18.36 -7.01 -13.23
C VAL A 129 17.31 -8.10 -13.03
N ASN A 130 16.58 -8.07 -11.92
CA ASN A 130 15.65 -9.13 -11.54
C ASN A 130 14.26 -8.90 -12.12
N HIS A 131 13.65 -9.98 -12.61
CA HIS A 131 12.27 -9.94 -13.08
C HIS A 131 11.33 -9.63 -11.91
N TRP A 132 10.55 -8.57 -12.05
CA TRP A 132 9.56 -8.18 -11.05
C TRP A 132 8.22 -8.83 -11.38
N THR A 133 7.69 -8.58 -12.57
CA THR A 133 6.40 -9.10 -13.03
C THR A 133 6.24 -8.94 -14.53
N THR A 134 5.28 -9.64 -15.13
CA THR A 134 4.80 -9.33 -16.47
C THR A 134 3.61 -8.37 -16.35
N VAL A 135 3.69 -7.24 -17.05
CA VAL A 135 2.56 -6.33 -17.25
C VAL A 135 1.64 -6.94 -18.30
N VAL A 136 0.37 -7.11 -17.94
CA VAL A 136 -0.71 -7.48 -18.86
C VAL A 136 -1.79 -6.42 -18.73
N ASP A 137 -1.98 -5.64 -19.78
CA ASP A 137 -2.99 -4.59 -19.77
C ASP A 137 -4.38 -5.20 -20.03
N MET A 138 -5.24 -5.15 -19.01
CA MET A 138 -6.63 -5.64 -19.10
C MET A 138 -7.67 -4.54 -18.87
N GLN A 139 -7.23 -3.37 -18.40
CA GLN A 139 -7.98 -2.13 -18.18
C GLN A 139 -6.95 -1.11 -17.68
N TRP A 140 -6.71 -1.08 -16.37
CA TRP A 140 -5.63 -0.40 -15.65
C TRP A 140 -5.04 -1.39 -14.65
N THR A 141 -3.77 -1.24 -14.31
CA THR A 141 -3.13 -2.05 -13.27
C THR A 141 -1.99 -1.26 -12.62
N TYR A 142 -1.65 -1.64 -11.40
CA TYR A 142 -0.43 -1.19 -10.77
C TYR A 142 0.29 -2.37 -10.14
N TYR A 143 1.61 -2.29 -10.13
CA TYR A 143 2.45 -3.28 -9.47
C TYR A 143 3.24 -2.59 -8.38
N GLU A 144 3.24 -3.21 -7.20
CA GLU A 144 3.90 -2.71 -5.99
C GLU A 144 4.97 -3.70 -5.53
N ILE A 145 6.06 -3.16 -4.99
CA ILE A 145 7.16 -3.92 -4.42
C ILE A 145 7.82 -3.12 -3.31
N ILE A 146 8.08 -3.78 -2.18
CA ILE A 146 8.99 -3.27 -1.15
C ILE A 146 10.35 -3.87 -1.43
N HIS A 147 11.24 -3.03 -1.94
CA HIS A 147 12.57 -3.42 -2.37
C HIS A 147 13.61 -2.90 -1.38
N TYR A 148 14.36 -3.83 -0.79
CA TYR A 148 15.57 -3.48 -0.05
C TYR A 148 16.70 -3.22 -1.05
N SER A 149 17.06 -1.96 -1.24
CA SER A 149 18.09 -1.58 -2.19
C SER A 149 19.46 -1.59 -1.54
N VAL A 150 20.43 -2.30 -2.14
CA VAL A 150 21.85 -2.32 -1.73
C VAL A 150 22.71 -1.33 -2.52
N THR A 151 22.10 -0.57 -3.43
CA THR A 151 22.75 0.43 -4.29
C THR A 151 22.11 1.80 -4.13
N ASP A 152 22.85 2.86 -4.44
CA ASP A 152 22.33 4.25 -4.34
C ASP A 152 21.40 4.60 -5.51
N THR A 153 21.19 3.66 -6.42
CA THR A 153 20.38 3.81 -7.62
C THR A 153 19.50 2.57 -7.78
N ILE A 154 18.23 2.79 -8.08
CA ILE A 154 17.25 1.75 -8.36
C ILE A 154 16.82 1.90 -9.81
N TYR A 155 16.93 0.82 -10.58
CA TYR A 155 16.47 0.79 -11.96
C TYR A 155 15.10 0.12 -12.03
N VAL A 156 14.16 0.75 -12.74
CA VAL A 156 12.88 0.13 -13.09
C VAL A 156 12.83 0.03 -14.60
N CYS A 157 12.88 -1.19 -15.12
CA CYS A 157 13.05 -1.43 -16.55
C CYS A 157 11.85 -2.11 -17.17
N LEU A 158 11.38 -1.56 -18.30
CA LEU A 158 10.39 -2.15 -19.16
C LEU A 158 11.08 -2.92 -20.29
N VAL A 159 10.76 -4.19 -20.46
CA VAL A 159 11.37 -5.09 -21.44
C VAL A 159 10.32 -5.55 -22.44
N ASN A 160 10.56 -5.23 -23.70
CA ASN A 160 9.66 -5.60 -24.79
C ASN A 160 9.72 -7.12 -25.05
N THR A 161 8.56 -7.78 -24.99
CA THR A 161 8.40 -9.22 -25.24
C THR A 161 7.78 -9.54 -26.61
N GLY A 162 7.53 -8.51 -27.44
CA GLY A 162 6.98 -8.62 -28.79
C GLY A 162 5.44 -8.53 -28.87
N PHE A 163 4.76 -8.36 -27.74
CA PHE A 163 3.29 -8.32 -27.65
C PHE A 163 2.78 -6.90 -27.39
N GLY A 164 3.17 -5.94 -28.23
CA GLY A 164 2.79 -4.53 -28.10
C GLY A 164 3.94 -3.61 -27.71
N VAL A 165 3.65 -2.32 -27.59
CA VAL A 165 4.64 -1.28 -27.23
C VAL A 165 4.64 -1.12 -25.71
N PRO A 166 5.77 -1.35 -25.00
CA PRO A 166 5.85 -1.08 -23.58
C PRO A 166 5.53 0.38 -23.26
N PHE A 167 4.82 0.61 -22.17
CA PHE A 167 4.43 1.94 -21.73
C PHE A 167 4.36 2.01 -20.20
N ILE A 168 4.36 3.22 -19.64
CA ILE A 168 4.14 3.48 -18.21
C ILE A 168 3.53 4.87 -18.05
N ASN A 169 2.62 5.01 -17.08
CA ASN A 169 1.88 6.24 -16.82
C ASN A 169 2.48 6.97 -15.60
N GLY A 170 2.67 6.24 -14.50
CA GLY A 170 3.25 6.81 -13.29
C GLY A 170 4.23 5.86 -12.60
N LEU A 171 5.21 6.45 -11.93
CA LEU A 171 6.21 5.74 -11.14
C LEU A 171 6.43 6.46 -9.81
N ASP A 172 6.04 5.81 -8.73
CA ASP A 172 6.19 6.29 -7.37
C ASP A 172 7.27 5.48 -6.65
N LEU A 173 8.11 6.18 -5.89
CA LEU A 173 9.04 5.60 -4.92
C LEU A 173 8.88 6.32 -3.58
N ARG A 174 8.74 5.54 -2.52
CA ARG A 174 8.59 6.01 -1.14
C ARG A 174 9.67 5.39 -0.28
N PHE A 175 10.35 6.21 0.50
CA PHE A 175 11.28 5.72 1.52
C PHE A 175 10.51 5.10 2.68
N MET A 176 10.88 3.89 3.09
CA MET A 176 10.31 3.19 4.24
C MET A 176 11.36 3.00 5.33
N ASN A 177 11.46 3.98 6.24
CA ASN A 177 12.43 4.00 7.33
C ASN A 177 12.25 2.81 8.30
N ASP A 178 13.30 2.02 8.52
CA ASP A 178 13.39 0.89 9.47
C ASP A 178 12.07 0.11 9.68
N SER A 179 11.36 -0.14 8.58
CA SER A 179 10.03 -0.72 8.65
C SER A 179 10.10 -2.23 8.93
N PRO A 180 9.05 -2.82 9.52
CA PRO A 180 8.99 -4.27 9.77
C PRO A 180 8.88 -5.07 8.46
N TYR A 181 8.81 -4.37 7.32
CA TYR A 181 8.85 -4.91 5.97
C TYR A 181 10.28 -5.19 5.47
N ARG A 182 11.30 -5.01 6.31
CA ARG A 182 12.68 -5.34 5.92
C ARG A 182 12.82 -6.84 5.66
N SER A 183 13.17 -7.17 4.42
CA SER A 183 13.57 -8.51 4.02
C SER A 183 14.96 -8.47 3.39
N MET A 184 15.92 -9.14 4.01
CA MET A 184 17.26 -9.33 3.43
C MET A 184 17.30 -10.45 2.38
N ASN A 185 16.27 -11.29 2.33
CA ASN A 185 16.24 -12.50 1.50
C ASN A 185 15.37 -12.34 0.23
N GLY A 186 14.97 -11.11 -0.10
CA GLY A 186 14.08 -10.84 -1.24
C GLY A 186 13.24 -9.59 -1.03
N SER A 187 12.45 -9.24 -2.03
CA SER A 187 11.50 -8.13 -1.97
C SER A 187 10.10 -8.60 -1.59
N LEU A 188 9.29 -7.73 -1.03
CA LEU A 188 7.90 -8.06 -0.66
C LEU A 188 6.93 -7.52 -1.72
N ILE A 189 6.06 -8.39 -2.22
CA ILE A 189 4.99 -8.04 -3.15
C ILE A 189 3.68 -7.99 -2.37
N PRO A 190 3.03 -6.82 -2.22
CA PRO A 190 1.74 -6.75 -1.56
C PRO A 190 0.70 -7.57 -2.33
N LYS A 191 0.00 -8.45 -1.63
CA LYS A 191 -1.14 -9.22 -2.16
C LYS A 191 -2.46 -8.75 -1.61
N VAL A 192 -2.45 -8.42 -0.31
CA VAL A 192 -3.58 -7.80 0.37
C VAL A 192 -3.04 -6.72 1.29
N GLN A 193 -3.61 -5.52 1.20
CA GLN A 193 -3.44 -4.44 2.15
C GLN A 193 -4.83 -3.89 2.45
N ALA A 194 -5.47 -4.46 3.47
CA ALA A 194 -6.90 -4.29 3.72
C ALA A 194 -7.13 -3.46 4.98
N GLY A 195 -7.85 -2.34 4.82
CA GLY A 195 -8.55 -1.67 5.91
C GLY A 195 -9.96 -2.25 5.99
N LEU A 196 -10.42 -2.61 7.18
CA LEU A 196 -11.69 -3.29 7.37
C LEU A 196 -12.72 -2.37 8.01
N GLY A 197 -13.98 -2.58 7.64
CA GLY A 197 -15.10 -1.83 8.19
C GLY A 197 -15.35 -0.49 7.53
N GLY A 198 -14.75 -0.22 6.35
CA GLY A 198 -14.98 1.01 5.60
C GLY A 198 -16.48 1.24 5.37
N LEU A 199 -16.97 2.39 5.85
CA LEU A 199 -18.41 2.69 5.91
C LEU A 199 -18.95 3.37 4.65
N ASP A 200 -18.07 4.02 3.89
CA ASP A 200 -18.44 4.73 2.68
C ASP A 200 -18.21 3.81 1.45
N PRO A 201 -19.27 3.28 0.83
CA PRO A 201 -19.14 2.38 -0.33
C PRO A 201 -18.56 3.07 -1.56
N THR A 202 -18.50 4.41 -1.57
CA THR A 202 -17.86 5.20 -2.63
C THR A 202 -16.36 5.34 -2.43
N LYS A 203 -15.87 5.23 -1.18
CA LYS A 203 -14.45 5.26 -0.83
C LYS A 203 -13.88 3.85 -0.74
N LYS A 204 -13.56 3.29 -1.90
CA LYS A 204 -13.02 1.93 -2.00
C LYS A 204 -11.58 1.78 -1.50
N ALA A 205 -10.83 2.88 -1.42
CA ALA A 205 -9.45 2.88 -0.95
C ALA A 205 -9.05 4.24 -0.36
N MET A 206 -7.99 4.23 0.43
CA MET A 206 -7.27 5.43 0.89
C MET A 206 -5.77 5.28 0.65
N ARG A 207 -5.07 6.43 0.55
CA ARG A 207 -3.61 6.50 0.39
C ARG A 207 -3.07 7.80 1.00
N TYR A 208 -1.95 8.31 0.50
CA TYR A 208 -1.51 9.68 0.80
C TYR A 208 -2.66 10.71 0.72
N LYS A 209 -2.74 11.71 1.61
CA LYS A 209 -1.77 12.08 2.67
C LYS A 209 -1.92 11.37 4.00
N ASP A 210 -2.91 10.49 4.11
CA ASP A 210 -3.27 9.88 5.40
C ASP A 210 -2.27 8.79 5.82
N ASP A 211 -1.60 8.16 4.85
CA ASP A 211 -0.55 7.16 5.06
C ASP A 211 0.85 7.72 4.73
N VAL A 212 1.75 7.68 5.72
CA VAL A 212 3.13 8.22 5.61
C VAL A 212 4.03 7.44 4.66
N TYR A 213 3.64 6.24 4.23
CA TYR A 213 4.33 5.45 3.22
C TYR A 213 3.56 5.42 1.90
N ASP A 214 2.46 6.16 1.79
CA ASP A 214 1.56 6.21 0.63
C ASP A 214 1.13 4.80 0.16
N ARG A 215 0.92 3.88 1.11
CA ARG A 215 0.29 2.59 0.82
C ARG A 215 -1.16 2.80 0.40
N ILE A 216 -1.65 1.97 -0.51
CA ILE A 216 -3.07 1.94 -0.86
C ILE A 216 -3.76 0.91 0.03
N TRP A 217 -4.53 1.40 1.00
CA TRP A 217 -5.38 0.57 1.85
C TRP A 217 -6.73 0.39 1.17
N ARG A 218 -7.12 -0.86 0.90
CA ARG A 218 -8.41 -1.16 0.28
C ARG A 218 -9.46 -1.46 1.34
N PHE A 219 -10.66 -0.90 1.15
CA PHE A 219 -11.83 -1.13 1.99
C PHE A 219 -12.88 -2.05 1.34
N ASP A 220 -12.55 -2.62 0.18
CA ASP A 220 -13.40 -3.55 -0.56
C ASP A 220 -13.21 -5.03 -0.15
N VAL A 221 -12.31 -5.29 0.80
CA VAL A 221 -12.02 -6.63 1.31
C VAL A 221 -13.02 -6.97 2.41
N ASN A 222 -13.74 -8.07 2.24
CA ASN A 222 -14.76 -8.52 3.17
C ASN A 222 -14.32 -9.82 3.86
N LEU A 223 -14.57 -9.91 5.16
CA LEU A 223 -14.43 -11.14 5.95
C LEU A 223 -15.76 -11.90 5.98
N ASN A 224 -15.67 -13.22 6.10
CA ASN A 224 -16.85 -14.08 6.16
C ASN A 224 -17.73 -13.71 7.36
N ASP A 225 -19.03 -13.58 7.13
CA ASP A 225 -20.07 -13.34 8.14
C ASP A 225 -19.73 -12.24 9.16
N SER A 226 -19.20 -11.12 8.66
CA SER A 226 -18.79 -9.97 9.49
C SER A 226 -19.73 -8.77 9.37
N VAL A 227 -19.62 -7.85 10.34
CA VAL A 227 -20.27 -6.53 10.37
C VAL A 227 -19.26 -5.46 10.74
N SER A 228 -19.39 -4.28 10.14
CA SER A 228 -18.52 -3.13 10.39
C SER A 228 -18.89 -2.43 11.71
N ILE A 229 -17.87 -1.92 12.39
CA ILE A 229 -17.97 -1.02 13.54
C ILE A 229 -16.98 0.13 13.35
N SER A 230 -17.23 1.26 14.01
CA SER A 230 -16.46 2.49 13.84
C SER A 230 -16.42 3.32 15.11
N THR A 231 -15.41 4.18 15.22
CA THR A 231 -15.33 5.20 16.28
C THR A 231 -14.87 6.55 15.74
N GLU A 232 -15.37 7.62 16.37
CA GLU A 232 -14.89 8.99 16.19
C GLU A 232 -13.87 9.39 17.27
N ALA A 233 -13.58 8.49 18.21
CA ALA A 233 -12.61 8.74 19.26
C ALA A 233 -11.18 8.84 18.70
N ASN A 234 -10.34 9.63 19.37
CA ASN A 234 -8.93 9.77 19.00
C ASN A 234 -8.14 8.52 19.37
N ILE A 235 -7.52 7.89 18.38
CA ILE A 235 -6.65 6.74 18.57
C ILE A 235 -5.26 7.22 19.00
N ASP A 236 -4.73 6.64 20.07
CA ASP A 236 -3.42 7.00 20.62
C ASP A 236 -2.29 6.36 19.79
N ILE A 237 -1.98 7.01 18.68
CA ILE A 237 -0.86 6.64 17.81
C ILE A 237 0.50 7.15 18.31
N GLN A 238 0.53 8.13 19.23
CA GLN A 238 1.80 8.70 19.71
C GLN A 238 2.42 7.86 20.83
N GLY A 239 1.60 7.18 21.63
CA GLY A 239 2.05 6.19 22.60
C GLY A 239 2.32 4.80 22.00
N SER A 240 2.11 4.62 20.69
CA SER A 240 2.28 3.34 20.01
C SER A 240 3.65 3.28 19.33
N ASP A 241 4.51 2.34 19.77
CA ASP A 241 5.75 1.98 19.07
C ASP A 241 5.47 1.14 17.79
N ASP A 242 4.30 1.29 17.14
CA ASP A 242 3.92 0.49 15.97
C ASP A 242 4.83 0.80 14.77
N PRO A 243 5.73 -0.14 14.40
CA PRO A 243 6.70 0.11 13.34
C PRO A 243 6.03 0.13 11.95
N CYS A 244 4.80 -0.37 11.82
CA CYS A 244 4.02 -0.32 10.58
C CYS A 244 3.48 1.09 10.26
N ARG A 245 3.46 2.01 11.23
CA ARG A 245 2.99 3.40 11.07
C ARG A 245 1.66 3.49 10.33
N LEU A 246 0.66 2.77 10.82
CA LEU A 246 -0.66 2.72 10.20
C LEU A 246 -1.34 4.09 10.21
N PRO A 247 -2.12 4.42 9.18
CA PRO A 247 -2.92 5.64 9.16
C PRO A 247 -4.09 5.51 10.16
N VAL A 248 -4.40 6.58 10.89
CA VAL A 248 -5.47 6.59 11.90
C VAL A 248 -6.82 6.18 11.32
N GLU A 249 -7.12 6.60 10.09
CA GLU A 249 -8.40 6.29 9.43
C GLU A 249 -8.59 4.77 9.21
N VAL A 250 -7.51 4.00 8.99
CA VAL A 250 -7.60 2.53 8.92
C VAL A 250 -7.95 1.93 10.28
N LEU A 251 -7.45 2.52 11.36
CA LEU A 251 -7.67 2.02 12.72
C LEU A 251 -9.02 2.46 13.30
N ARG A 252 -9.69 3.48 12.72
CA ARG A 252 -11.01 3.97 13.18
C ARG A 252 -12.15 3.01 12.88
N THR A 253 -11.98 2.15 11.89
CA THR A 253 -12.96 1.14 11.53
C THR A 253 -12.43 -0.24 11.85
N ALA A 254 -13.35 -1.16 12.12
CA ALA A 254 -13.04 -2.57 12.26
C ALA A 254 -14.23 -3.41 11.80
N VAL A 255 -14.02 -4.71 11.71
CA VAL A 255 -15.11 -5.68 11.62
C VAL A 255 -15.14 -6.58 12.84
N GLN A 256 -16.33 -7.05 13.17
CA GLN A 256 -16.57 -8.11 14.14
C GLN A 256 -17.50 -9.17 13.56
N PRO A 257 -17.54 -10.38 14.12
CA PRO A 257 -18.47 -11.41 13.68
C PRO A 257 -19.92 -10.95 13.85
N ARG A 258 -20.76 -11.28 12.86
CA ARG A 258 -22.20 -11.02 12.93
C ARG A 258 -22.84 -11.88 14.02
N ASN A 259 -23.98 -11.46 14.57
CA ASN A 259 -24.86 -12.28 15.42
C ASN A 259 -24.20 -13.00 16.62
N GLY A 260 -23.15 -12.42 17.23
CA GLY A 260 -22.50 -13.01 18.41
C GLY A 260 -21.69 -14.28 18.12
N HIS A 261 -21.31 -14.50 16.86
CA HIS A 261 -20.27 -15.48 16.55
C HIS A 261 -18.95 -15.10 17.25
N ASN A 262 -18.17 -16.10 17.62
CA ASN A 262 -16.92 -15.90 18.36
C ASN A 262 -15.68 -15.94 17.45
N SER A 263 -15.86 -15.86 16.13
CA SER A 263 -14.78 -16.05 15.16
C SER A 263 -14.92 -15.17 13.92
N LEU A 264 -13.83 -14.54 13.51
CA LEU A 264 -13.61 -13.94 12.20
C LEU A 264 -12.80 -14.90 11.34
N SER A 265 -13.03 -14.93 10.03
CA SER A 265 -12.20 -15.73 9.11
C SER A 265 -12.03 -15.09 7.73
N TYR A 266 -10.88 -15.38 7.12
CA TYR A 266 -10.53 -14.94 5.78
C TYR A 266 -9.64 -15.98 5.10
N SER A 267 -9.74 -16.03 3.76
CA SER A 267 -8.87 -16.84 2.93
C SER A 267 -8.45 -16.07 1.69
N TYR A 268 -7.15 -16.02 1.45
CA TYR A 268 -6.53 -15.52 0.23
C TYR A 268 -5.95 -16.71 -0.54
N THR A 269 -6.31 -16.84 -1.81
CA THR A 269 -5.74 -17.83 -2.72
C THR A 269 -4.92 -17.11 -3.79
N LEU A 270 -3.69 -17.56 -4.02
CA LEU A 270 -2.83 -17.03 -5.07
C LEU A 270 -3.46 -17.34 -6.44
N GLY A 271 -3.59 -16.32 -7.30
CA GLY A 271 -4.26 -16.45 -8.60
C GLY A 271 -3.47 -17.20 -9.68
N HIS A 272 -2.24 -17.63 -9.38
CA HIS A 272 -1.38 -18.41 -10.26
C HIS A 272 -0.57 -19.40 -9.42
N ARG A 273 -0.23 -20.54 -10.01
CA ARG A 273 0.69 -21.49 -9.40
C ARG A 273 2.11 -21.09 -9.74
N GLU A 274 2.93 -20.93 -8.71
CA GLU A 274 4.36 -20.80 -8.87
C GLU A 274 5.02 -22.20 -8.92
N ASN A 275 6.16 -22.32 -9.58
CA ASN A 275 6.93 -23.57 -9.62
C ASN A 275 7.70 -23.85 -8.31
N PHE A 276 7.57 -22.97 -7.33
CA PHE A 276 8.20 -23.03 -6.01
C PHE A 276 7.14 -22.75 -4.94
N THR A 277 7.37 -23.25 -3.73
CA THR A 277 6.49 -22.97 -2.58
C THR A 277 6.59 -21.49 -2.23
N PRO A 278 5.52 -20.69 -2.36
CA PRO A 278 5.58 -19.28 -2.01
C PRO A 278 5.74 -19.10 -0.50
N GLU A 279 6.50 -18.08 -0.12
CA GLU A 279 6.60 -17.63 1.27
C GLU A 279 5.79 -16.33 1.43
N PHE A 280 5.07 -16.23 2.54
CA PHE A 280 4.25 -15.06 2.86
C PHE A 280 4.65 -14.43 4.19
N LEU A 281 4.51 -13.11 4.29
CA LEU A 281 4.49 -12.38 5.55
C LEU A 281 3.08 -11.85 5.79
N VAL A 282 2.56 -12.11 6.98
CA VAL A 282 1.20 -11.71 7.37
C VAL A 282 1.27 -10.81 8.60
N PHE A 283 0.59 -9.67 8.52
CA PHE A 283 0.44 -8.71 9.61
C PHE A 283 -1.04 -8.56 9.95
N PHE A 284 -1.34 -8.47 11.24
CA PHE A 284 -2.68 -8.15 11.74
C PHE A 284 -2.62 -6.88 12.55
N HIS A 285 -3.58 -5.99 12.34
CA HIS A 285 -3.62 -4.68 12.95
C HIS A 285 -4.93 -4.50 13.70
N PHE A 286 -4.82 -4.13 14.97
CA PHE A 286 -5.92 -4.00 15.90
C PHE A 286 -5.89 -2.64 16.58
N ALA A 287 -7.05 -2.13 16.93
CA ALA A 287 -7.26 -1.08 17.93
C ALA A 287 -8.62 -1.36 18.59
N GLU A 288 -8.67 -1.40 19.92
CA GLU A 288 -9.96 -1.51 20.62
C GLU A 288 -10.70 -0.18 20.50
N ILE A 289 -11.74 -0.18 19.67
CA ILE A 289 -12.52 1.02 19.32
C ILE A 289 -13.88 1.05 20.02
N GLU A 290 -14.28 -0.02 20.69
CA GLU A 290 -15.47 -0.04 21.54
C GLU A 290 -15.09 0.28 22.99
N GLN A 291 -15.81 1.21 23.62
CA GLN A 291 -15.58 1.49 25.04
C GLN A 291 -16.21 0.39 25.88
N ILE A 292 -15.39 -0.55 26.32
CA ILE A 292 -15.82 -1.72 27.10
C ILE A 292 -16.00 -1.35 28.58
N ALA A 293 -16.99 -1.95 29.25
CA ALA A 293 -17.26 -1.68 30.66
C ALA A 293 -16.05 -2.06 31.54
N PRO A 294 -15.79 -1.35 32.66
CA PRO A 294 -14.67 -1.66 33.55
C PRO A 294 -14.65 -3.13 33.97
N GLY A 295 -13.50 -3.79 33.84
CA GLY A 295 -13.33 -5.21 34.17
C GLY A 295 -13.75 -6.19 33.07
N LYS A 296 -14.31 -5.69 31.96
CA LYS A 296 -14.50 -6.48 30.74
C LYS A 296 -13.24 -6.45 29.89
N LEU A 297 -13.01 -7.52 29.13
CA LEU A 297 -11.87 -7.62 28.23
C LEU A 297 -12.21 -8.34 26.92
N ARG A 298 -11.56 -7.91 25.84
CA ARG A 298 -11.53 -8.64 24.57
C ARG A 298 -10.24 -9.43 24.48
N GLU A 299 -10.33 -10.76 24.57
CA GLU A 299 -9.20 -11.68 24.46
C GLU A 299 -9.42 -12.65 23.31
N PHE A 300 -8.42 -12.83 22.46
CA PHE A 300 -8.55 -13.68 21.29
C PHE A 300 -7.26 -14.43 20.95
N THR A 301 -7.40 -15.48 20.15
CA THR A 301 -6.29 -16.18 19.49
C THR A 301 -6.38 -16.02 17.98
N ILE A 302 -5.25 -16.17 17.30
CA ILE A 302 -5.17 -16.17 15.84
C ILE A 302 -4.72 -17.56 15.40
N THR A 303 -5.48 -18.21 14.53
CA THR A 303 -5.04 -19.41 13.82
C THR A 303 -4.70 -19.02 12.39
N LEU A 304 -3.45 -19.19 11.98
CA LEU A 304 -2.95 -18.84 10.66
C LEU A 304 -2.36 -20.10 10.00
N ASN A 305 -2.98 -20.58 8.93
CA ASN A 305 -2.63 -21.82 8.24
C ASN A 305 -2.45 -23.04 9.18
N GLY A 306 -3.22 -23.10 10.28
CA GLY A 306 -3.16 -24.18 11.28
C GLY A 306 -2.21 -23.92 12.45
N LEU A 307 -1.38 -22.88 12.39
CA LEU A 307 -0.54 -22.43 13.50
C LEU A 307 -1.33 -21.49 14.40
N ASN A 308 -1.25 -21.68 15.72
CA ASN A 308 -1.99 -20.89 16.70
C ASN A 308 -1.07 -19.88 17.40
N TYR A 309 -1.56 -18.65 17.56
CA TYR A 309 -0.87 -17.54 18.22
C TYR A 309 -1.79 -16.90 19.26
N GLY A 310 -1.19 -16.36 20.33
CA GLY A 310 -1.90 -15.70 21.44
C GLY A 310 -1.95 -16.54 22.72
N PRO A 311 -2.84 -16.19 23.67
CA PRO A 311 -3.88 -15.18 23.55
C PRO A 311 -3.35 -13.74 23.52
N PHE A 312 -4.13 -12.84 22.92
CA PHE A 312 -3.89 -11.40 22.87
C PHE A 312 -5.05 -10.67 23.50
N THR A 313 -4.76 -9.52 24.10
CA THR A 313 -5.74 -8.59 24.68
C THR A 313 -5.51 -7.19 24.12
N LEU A 314 -6.57 -6.42 23.92
CA LEU A 314 -6.48 -5.06 23.41
C LEU A 314 -6.68 -4.03 24.52
N GLU A 315 -5.97 -2.93 24.43
CA GLU A 315 -6.20 -1.74 25.26
C GLU A 315 -7.01 -0.71 24.48
N TYR A 316 -7.98 -0.08 25.14
CA TYR A 316 -8.88 0.89 24.52
C TYR A 316 -8.09 2.03 23.84
N LEU A 317 -8.39 2.26 22.56
CA LEU A 317 -7.79 3.28 21.68
C LEU A 317 -6.27 3.17 21.49
N LYS A 318 -5.65 2.06 21.87
CA LYS A 318 -4.23 1.79 21.62
C LYS A 318 -4.06 0.80 20.46
N PRO A 319 -3.30 1.16 19.42
CA PRO A 319 -2.98 0.25 18.33
C PRO A 319 -2.12 -0.93 18.81
N LEU A 320 -2.38 -2.11 18.25
CA LEU A 320 -1.58 -3.32 18.38
C LEU A 320 -1.38 -3.94 17.01
N THR A 321 -0.12 -4.02 16.56
CA THR A 321 0.26 -4.82 15.39
C THR A 321 0.83 -6.15 15.84
N ILE A 322 0.36 -7.23 15.25
CA ILE A 322 0.81 -8.60 15.49
C ILE A 322 1.43 -9.16 14.22
N GLY A 323 2.65 -9.67 14.33
CA GLY A 323 3.45 -10.16 13.20
C GLY A 323 4.77 -9.40 13.05
N PRO A 324 5.47 -9.55 11.90
CA PRO A 324 5.10 -10.41 10.78
C PRO A 324 5.15 -11.90 11.13
N TYR A 325 4.13 -12.65 10.72
CA TYR A 325 4.20 -14.11 10.68
C TYR A 325 4.69 -14.58 9.32
N LYS A 326 5.77 -15.35 9.33
CA LYS A 326 6.32 -15.97 8.14
C LYS A 326 5.67 -17.33 7.91
N LEU A 327 5.12 -17.55 6.72
CA LEU A 327 4.51 -18.79 6.31
C LEU A 327 5.16 -19.32 5.04
N GLN A 328 5.38 -20.63 4.97
CA GLN A 328 5.56 -21.33 3.71
C GLN A 328 4.25 -22.05 3.41
N VAL A 329 3.69 -21.82 2.23
CA VAL A 329 2.32 -22.25 1.92
C VAL A 329 2.31 -23.15 0.69
N PRO A 330 2.40 -24.49 0.87
CA PRO A 330 2.37 -25.43 -0.24
C PRO A 330 1.06 -25.44 -1.03
N GLU A 331 -0.03 -24.98 -0.41
CA GLU A 331 -1.38 -24.97 -1.00
C GLU A 331 -1.70 -23.64 -1.71
N ASP A 332 -0.73 -22.72 -1.87
CA ASP A 332 -0.91 -21.38 -2.45
C ASP A 332 -2.04 -20.56 -1.79
N GLN A 333 -2.44 -20.90 -0.56
CA GLN A 333 -3.55 -20.30 0.16
C GLN A 333 -3.16 -19.84 1.57
N VAL A 334 -3.28 -18.55 1.84
CA VAL A 334 -3.15 -17.96 3.18
C VAL A 334 -4.54 -17.87 3.80
N ARG A 335 -4.77 -18.56 4.91
CA ARG A 335 -6.05 -18.56 5.61
C ARG A 335 -5.83 -18.28 7.09
N PHE A 336 -6.72 -17.46 7.65
CA PHE A 336 -6.70 -17.22 9.09
C PHE A 336 -8.10 -17.21 9.69
N SER A 337 -8.15 -17.51 10.98
CA SER A 337 -9.28 -17.24 11.84
C SER A 337 -8.84 -16.53 13.11
N ILE A 338 -9.66 -15.62 13.61
CA ILE A 338 -9.43 -14.94 14.89
C ILE A 338 -10.58 -15.33 15.79
N ASN A 339 -10.29 -15.95 16.93
CA ASN A 339 -11.30 -16.57 17.80
C ASN A 339 -11.26 -15.94 19.19
N ALA A 340 -12.42 -15.54 19.73
CA ALA A 340 -12.52 -15.16 21.13
C ALA A 340 -12.17 -16.35 22.03
N THR A 341 -11.42 -16.10 23.11
CA THR A 341 -11.15 -17.12 24.13
C THR A 341 -12.35 -17.29 25.05
N LEU A 342 -12.35 -18.35 25.87
CA LEU A 342 -13.35 -18.55 26.92
C LEU A 342 -13.34 -17.47 28.01
N ARG A 343 -12.27 -16.67 28.10
CA ARG A 343 -12.14 -15.56 29.05
C ARG A 343 -12.62 -14.24 28.48
N SER A 344 -12.85 -14.17 27.16
CA SER A 344 -13.28 -12.95 26.50
C SER A 344 -14.74 -12.67 26.81
N ASP A 345 -15.05 -11.42 27.15
CA ASP A 345 -16.42 -10.96 27.31
C ASP A 345 -17.04 -10.50 25.99
N LEU A 346 -16.21 -10.33 24.96
CA LEU A 346 -16.57 -9.72 23.69
C LEU A 346 -16.05 -10.58 22.52
N PRO A 347 -16.70 -10.53 21.35
CA PRO A 347 -16.20 -11.20 20.15
C PRO A 347 -14.85 -10.61 19.70
N PRO A 348 -14.07 -11.26 18.83
CA PRO A 348 -12.86 -10.63 18.27
C PRO A 348 -13.21 -9.46 17.33
N ILE A 349 -12.27 -8.53 17.15
CA ILE A 349 -12.32 -7.47 16.13
C ILE A 349 -11.08 -7.54 15.26
N LEU A 350 -11.14 -6.96 14.06
CA LEU A 350 -9.97 -6.74 13.22
C LEU A 350 -10.12 -5.42 12.46
N ASN A 351 -9.13 -4.52 12.58
CA ASN A 351 -9.14 -3.21 11.93
C ASN A 351 -8.49 -3.31 10.54
N ALA A 352 -7.38 -4.03 10.43
CA ALA A 352 -6.67 -4.19 9.17
C ALA A 352 -5.79 -5.43 9.16
N PHE A 353 -5.38 -5.85 7.96
CA PHE A 353 -4.34 -6.87 7.80
C PHE A 353 -3.59 -6.68 6.47
N GLU A 354 -2.37 -7.17 6.45
CA GLU A 354 -1.53 -7.18 5.25
C GLU A 354 -1.01 -8.59 4.97
N ILE A 355 -1.01 -8.98 3.69
CA ILE A 355 -0.41 -10.21 3.18
C ILE A 355 0.58 -9.82 2.10
N PHE A 356 1.86 -10.14 2.32
CA PHE A 356 2.92 -9.96 1.35
C PHE A 356 3.45 -11.31 0.89
N GLU A 357 3.68 -11.47 -0.42
CA GLU A 357 4.49 -12.56 -0.95
C GLU A 357 5.96 -12.15 -0.92
N LEU A 358 6.83 -12.99 -0.38
CA LEU A 358 8.27 -12.80 -0.47
C LEU A 358 8.77 -13.33 -1.82
N ARG A 359 9.39 -12.43 -2.59
CA ARG A 359 9.95 -12.73 -3.91
C ARG A 359 11.47 -12.66 -3.86
N SER A 360 12.11 -13.79 -4.13
CA SER A 360 13.56 -13.88 -4.27
C SER A 360 14.03 -13.06 -5.48
N LEU A 361 15.08 -12.27 -5.29
CA LEU A 361 15.77 -11.53 -6.35
C LEU A 361 17.20 -12.09 -6.46
N PRO A 362 17.39 -13.23 -7.17
CA PRO A 362 18.64 -13.98 -7.14
C PRO A 362 19.78 -13.31 -7.91
N ASP A 363 19.46 -12.47 -8.89
CA ASP A 363 20.43 -11.90 -9.81
C ASP A 363 21.06 -10.65 -9.20
N SER A 364 22.39 -10.59 -9.22
CA SER A 364 23.14 -9.39 -8.89
C SER A 364 23.57 -8.68 -10.18
N PRO A 365 23.57 -7.33 -10.23
CA PRO A 365 24.17 -6.62 -11.36
C PRO A 365 25.63 -7.06 -11.52
N THR A 366 26.06 -7.34 -12.75
CA THR A 366 27.48 -7.48 -13.05
C THR A 366 28.17 -6.14 -12.77
N ASN A 367 29.29 -6.15 -12.04
CA ASN A 367 30.05 -4.94 -11.73
C ASN A 367 30.30 -4.11 -13.00
N GLN A 368 30.06 -2.80 -12.94
CA GLN A 368 30.34 -1.86 -14.04
C GLN A 368 31.85 -1.56 -14.21
N THR A 369 32.72 -2.46 -13.77
CA THR A 369 34.16 -2.40 -14.00
C THR A 369 34.54 -3.53 -14.93
N ASP A 370 34.26 -3.36 -16.21
CA ASP A 370 34.95 -4.02 -17.33
C ASP A 370 35.00 -3.04 -18.51
#